data_AF-A0A531M4Y5-F1
#
_entry.id   AF-A0A531M4Y5-F1
#
_cell.length_a   1.000
_cell.length_b   1.000
_cell.length_c   1.000
_cell.angle_alpha   90.00
_cell.angle_beta   90.00
_cell.angle_gamma   90.00
#
_symmetry.space_group_name_H-M   'P 1'
#
loop_
_entity.id
_entity.type
_entity.pdbx_description
1 polymer ?
#
loop_
_entity_poly.entity_id
_entity_poly.type
_entity_poly.pdbx_seq_one_letter_code
_entity_poly.pdbx_strand_id
1 'polypeptide(L)' 'MDVVSALRTFMRVAQTKSFSAAAVDLDLTQPAVSRQVSALEAHLKTRLLH' A
#
# COMPACT_ATOMS: atom_id res chain seq x y z
N MET A 1 3.20 -10.61 -7.76
CA MET A 1 3.25 -9.40 -6.93
C MET A 1 4.72 -9.05 -6.75
N ASP A 2 5.10 -7.79 -6.96
CA ASP A 2 6.40 -7.30 -6.53
C ASP A 2 6.31 -6.86 -5.06
N VAL A 3 6.98 -7.61 -4.18
CA VAL A 3 6.94 -7.39 -2.72
C VAL A 3 7.62 -6.07 -2.33
N VAL A 4 8.70 -5.68 -3.02
CA VAL A 4 9.44 -4.44 -2.71
C VAL A 4 8.57 -3.23 -3.04
N SER A 5 7.92 -3.26 -4.21
CA SER A 5 6.97 -2.21 -4.60
C SER A 5 5.80 -2.10 -3.61
N ALA A 6 5.23 -3.23 -3.18
CA ALA A 6 4.13 -3.21 -2.22
C ALA A 6 4.55 -2.73 -0.81
N LEU A 7 5.77 -3.06 -0.36
CA LEU A 7 6.32 -2.53 0.90
C LEU A 7 6.51 -1.02 0.83
N ARG A 8 6.99 -0.47 -0.29
CA ARG A 8 7.09 0.98 -0.50
C ARG A 8 5.71 1.64 -0.42
N THR A 9 4.72 1.03 -1.06
CA THR A 9 3.34 1.50 -1.01
C THR A 9 2.77 1.49 0.40
N PHE A 10 2.94 0.38 1.13
CA PHE A 10 2.55 0.29 2.53
C PHE A 10 3.22 1.37 3.41
N MET A 11 4.55 1.52 3.31
CA MET A 11 5.29 2.55 4.06
C MET A 11 4.75 3.94 3.76
N ARG A 12 4.42 4.25 2.49
CA ARG A 12 3.86 5.55 2.13
C ARG A 12 2.48 5.75 2.74
N VAL A 13 1.59 4.77 2.67
CA VAL A 13 0.27 4.83 3.30
C VAL A 13 0.39 5.05 4.81
N ALA A 14 1.32 4.38 5.47
CA ALA A 14 1.58 4.56 6.91
C ALA A 14 2.10 5.97 7.24
N GLN A 15 2.95 6.55 6.39
CA GLN A 15 3.49 7.91 6.56
C GLN A 15 2.42 8.99 6.33
N THR A 16 1.62 8.86 5.27
CA THR A 16 0.59 9.84 4.91
C THR A 16 -0.70 9.67 5.72
N LYS A 17 -0.89 8.50 6.35
CA LYS A 17 -2.14 8.08 6.99
C LYS A 17 -3.35 8.15 6.05
N SER A 18 -3.12 8.05 4.74
CA SER A 18 -4.16 8.21 3.73
C SER A 18 -3.79 7.47 2.44
N PHE A 19 -4.66 6.56 2.01
CA PHE A 19 -4.51 5.85 0.73
C PHE A 19 -4.54 6.81 -0.46
N SER A 20 -5.40 7.83 -0.43
CA SER A 20 -5.49 8.82 -1.51
C SER A 20 -4.24 9.69 -1.59
N ALA A 21 -3.70 10.14 -0.45
CA ALA A 21 -2.46 10.92 -0.44
C ALA A 21 -1.25 10.08 -0.89
N ALA A 22 -1.15 8.83 -0.43
CA ALA A 22 -0.09 7.93 -0.87
C ALA A 22 -0.17 7.61 -2.37
N ALA A 23 -1.37 7.54 -2.93
CA ALA A 23 -1.58 7.35 -4.36
C ALA A 23 -1.06 8.53 -5.18
N VAL A 24 -1.35 9.76 -4.75
CA VAL A 24 -0.79 10.98 -5.38
C VAL A 24 0.73 10.98 -5.29
N ASP A 25 1.31 10.69 -4.11
CA ASP A 25 2.77 10.72 -3.92
C ASP A 25 3.53 9.65 -4.72
N LEU A 26 2.86 8.53 -5.04
CA LEU A 26 3.45 7.41 -5.78
C LEU A 26 3.10 7.43 -7.27
N ASP A 27 2.38 8.44 -7.75
CA ASP A 27 1.82 8.51 -9.10
C ASP A 27 1.01 7.25 -9.47
N LEU A 28 0.14 6.83 -8.54
CA LEU A 28 -0.75 5.68 -8.66
C LEU A 28 -2.21 6.10 -8.45
N THR A 29 -3.12 5.21 -8.81
CA THR A 29 -4.53 5.34 -8.41
C THR A 29 -4.74 4.79 -7.00
N GLN A 30 -5.68 5.36 -6.25
CA GLN A 30 -6.02 4.86 -4.91
C GLN A 30 -6.41 3.37 -4.90
N PRO A 31 -7.19 2.84 -5.87
CA PRO A 31 -7.47 1.41 -5.96
C PRO A 31 -6.22 0.55 -6.19
N ALA A 32 -5.23 1.04 -6.96
CA ALA A 32 -3.97 0.33 -7.16
C ALA A 32 -3.17 0.23 -5.85
N VAL A 33 -3.12 1.33 -5.09
CA VAL A 33 -2.49 1.36 -3.76
C VAL A 33 -3.19 0.40 -2.80
N SER A 34 -4.52 0.43 -2.73
CA SER A 34 -5.30 -0.52 -1.91
C SER A 34 -5.00 -1.97 -2.28
N ARG A 35 -4.99 -2.30 -3.58
CA ARG A 35 -4.72 -3.66 -4.06
C ARG A 35 -3.31 -4.14 -3.70
N GLN A 36 -2.31 -3.27 -3.80
CA GLN A 36 -0.93 -3.60 -3.44
C GLN A 36 -0.79 -3.89 -1.95
N VAL A 37 -1.42 -3.08 -1.09
CA VAL A 37 -1.43 -3.31 0.37
C VAL A 37 -2.17 -4.61 0.71
N SER A 38 -3.36 -4.85 0.17
CA SER A 38 -4.10 -6.09 0.44
C SER A 38 -3.34 -7.33 -0.05
N ALA A 39 -2.64 -7.24 -1.18
CA ALA A 39 -1.79 -8.32 -1.67
C ALA A 39 -0.61 -8.60 -0.72
N LEU A 40 -0.02 -7.55 -0.13
CA LEU A 40 1.04 -7.68 0.87
C LEU A 40 0.54 -8.32 2.16
N GLU A 41 -0.61 -7.87 2.68
CA GLU A 41 -1.25 -8.45 3.87
C GLU A 41 -1.57 -9.93 3.65
N ALA A 42 -2.10 -10.29 2.48
CA ALA A 42 -2.39 -11.68 2.11
C ALA A 42 -1.11 -12.53 2.02
N HIS A 43 -0.03 -11.98 1.46
CA HIS A 43 1.26 -12.65 1.37
C HIS A 43 1.88 -12.92 2.76
N LEU A 44 1.80 -11.93 3.66
CA LEU A 44 2.33 -12.02 5.02
C LEU A 44 1.38 -12.71 6.01
N LYS A 45 0.13 -12.99 5.58
CA LYS A 45 -0.96 -13.53 6.42
C LYS A 45 -1.20 -12.70 7.69
N THR A 46 -1.05 -11.38 7.58
CA THR A 46 -1.23 -10.45 8.70
C THR A 46 -1.85 -9.15 8.20
N ARG A 47 -2.64 -8.48 9.05
CA ARG A 47 -3.09 -7.12 8.77
C ARG A 47 -2.01 -6.13 9.18
N LEU A 48 -1.71 -5.20 8.30
CA LEU A 48 -0.71 -4.16 8.52
C LEU A 48 -1.34 -2.79 8.84
N LEU A 49 -2.57 -2.57 8.37
CA LEU A 49 -3.33 -1.34 8.59
C LEU A 49 -4.69 -1.64 9.25
N HIS A 50 -5.20 -0.67 10.02
CA HIS A 50 -6.50 -0.71 10.71
C HIS A 50 -7.39 0.43 10.25
#